data_AF-A0A7W2DU67-F1
#
_entry.id   AF-A0A7W2DU67-F1
#
_cell.length_a   1.000
_cell.length_b   1.000
_cell.length_c   1.000
_cell.angle_alpha   90.00
_cell.angle_beta   90.00
_cell.angle_gamma   90.00
#
_symmetry.space_group_name_H-M   'P 1'
#
loop_
_entity.id
_entity.type
_entity.pdbx_description
1 polymer ?
#
loop_
_entity_poly.entity_id
_entity_poly.type
_entity_poly.pdbx_seq_one_letter_code
_entity_poly.pdbx_strand_id
1 'polypeptide(L)'
;MTAPVAGVTGFVTWLRGATPGVRGAFEGERDLTLLYLELPLLLFGFPLLALAAWSLTDAVLRRDRRTTPAIRTTVPALAATVVLALLTWAATAWLDLRVAPFTHPD
;
A
#
# COMPACT_ATOMS: atom_id res chain seq x y z
N MET A 1 -5.90 0.17 15.28
CA MET A 1 -4.46 -0.06 15.05
C MET A 1 -4.10 -0.28 13.58
N THR A 2 -5.04 -0.62 12.70
CA THR A 2 -4.81 -0.92 11.28
C THR A 2 -4.32 0.27 10.43
N ALA A 3 -4.87 1.46 10.63
CA ALA A 3 -4.49 2.65 9.84
C ALA A 3 -3.00 3.07 9.98
N PRO A 4 -2.42 3.22 11.19
CA PRO A 4 -1.00 3.58 11.30
C PRO A 4 -0.08 2.49 10.74
N VAL A 5 -0.42 1.21 10.94
CA VAL A 5 0.33 0.08 10.36
C VAL A 5 0.29 0.16 8.84
N ALA A 6 -0.89 0.37 8.24
CA ALA A 6 -1.05 0.52 6.80
C ALA A 6 -0.23 1.69 6.23
N GLY A 7 -0.23 2.85 6.90
CA GLY A 7 0.57 4.01 6.50
C GLY A 7 2.07 3.74 6.58
N VAL A 8 2.54 3.10 7.66
CA VAL A 8 3.94 2.69 7.78
C VAL A 8 4.32 1.69 6.68
N THR A 9 3.46 0.72 6.38
CA THR A 9 3.70 -0.23 5.29
C THR A 9 3.80 0.49 3.94
N GLY A 10 2.88 1.39 3.62
CA GLY A 10 2.93 2.19 2.39
C GLY A 10 4.21 3.02 2.28
N PHE A 11 4.63 3.66 3.39
CA PHE A 11 5.87 4.42 3.46
C PHE A 11 7.12 3.55 3.27
N VAL A 12 7.20 2.38 3.92
CA VAL A 12 8.34 1.47 3.80
C VAL A 12 8.44 0.90 2.38
N THR A 13 7.30 0.56 1.76
CA THR A 13 7.25 0.10 0.37
C THR A 13 7.77 1.17 -0.58
N TRP A 14 7.32 2.42 -0.41
CA TRP A 14 7.84 3.55 -1.15
C TRP A 14 9.35 3.74 -0.92
N LEU A 15 9.80 3.75 0.33
CA LEU A 15 11.21 3.99 0.68
C LEU A 15 12.14 2.97 0.02
N ARG A 16 11.73 1.69 -0.01
CA ARG A 16 12.53 0.63 -0.65
C ARG A 16 12.55 0.74 -2.17
N GLY A 17 11.40 0.98 -2.81
CA GLY A 17 11.31 0.99 -4.27
C GLY A 17 11.75 2.30 -4.92
N ALA A 18 11.38 3.46 -4.35
CA ALA A 18 11.56 4.76 -4.99
C ALA A 18 12.96 5.39 -4.80
N THR A 19 13.78 4.89 -3.87
CA THR A 19 15.09 5.47 -3.54
C THR A 19 16.01 5.67 -4.77
N PRO A 20 16.14 4.71 -5.71
CA PRO A 20 17.04 4.90 -6.86
C PRO A 20 16.56 5.99 -7.83
N GLY A 21 15.26 6.09 -8.11
CA GLY A 21 14.70 7.13 -9.00
C GLY A 21 14.67 8.54 -8.38
N VAL A 22 14.59 8.65 -7.05
CA VAL A 22 14.62 9.94 -6.33
C VAL A 22 16.05 10.47 -6.16
N ARG A 23 17.03 9.59 -5.91
CA ARG A 23 18.44 9.99 -5.75
C ARG A 23 19.08 10.40 -7.09
N GLY A 24 18.48 9.98 -8.21
CA GLY A 24 19.00 10.18 -9.56
C GLY A 24 20.07 9.14 -9.85
N ALA A 25 19.95 8.44 -10.97
CA ALA A 25 20.83 7.33 -11.29
C ALA A 25 21.48 7.43 -12.68
N PHE A 26 20.79 8.03 -13.67
CA PHE A 26 21.34 8.30 -15.00
C PHE A 26 21.14 9.78 -15.40
N GLU A 27 22.19 10.40 -15.94
CA GLU A 27 22.30 11.82 -16.35
C GLU A 27 22.02 12.92 -15.30
N GLY A 28 21.71 12.55 -14.06
CA GLY A 28 21.29 13.50 -13.02
C GLY A 28 19.80 13.85 -13.11
N GLU A 29 19.06 13.18 -13.99
CA GLU A 29 17.61 13.26 -14.08
C GLU A 29 16.97 12.56 -12.88
N ARG A 30 16.02 13.26 -12.26
CA ARG A 30 15.30 12.83 -11.06
C ARG A 30 13.83 12.77 -11.38
N ASP A 31 13.20 11.64 -11.12
CA ASP A 31 11.75 11.53 -11.23
C ASP A 31 11.11 12.05 -9.93
N LEU A 32 10.80 13.35 -9.90
CA LEU A 32 10.10 13.99 -8.79
C LEU A 32 8.66 13.47 -8.61
N THR A 33 8.09 12.82 -9.63
CA THR A 33 6.76 12.20 -9.54
C THR A 33 6.74 11.09 -8.50
N LEU A 34 7.87 10.39 -8.30
CA LEU A 34 8.03 9.42 -7.22
C LEU A 34 7.87 10.06 -5.84
N LEU A 35 8.27 11.33 -5.67
CA LEU A 35 8.15 12.05 -4.40
C LEU A 35 6.79 12.74 -4.25
N TYR A 36 6.28 13.38 -5.29
CA TYR A 36 5.07 14.21 -5.17
C TYR A 36 3.77 13.47 -5.46
N LEU A 37 3.82 12.33 -6.15
CA LEU A 37 2.64 11.56 -6.51
C LEU A 37 2.65 10.19 -5.84
N GLU A 38 3.73 9.41 -5.99
CA GLU A 38 3.77 8.04 -5.45
C GLU A 38 3.85 8.01 -3.92
N LEU A 39 4.64 8.89 -3.29
CA LEU A 39 4.72 8.95 -1.82
C LEU A 39 3.35 9.28 -1.18
N PRO A 40 2.64 10.36 -1.54
CA PRO A 40 1.31 10.61 -0.99
C PRO A 40 0.33 9.48 -1.31
N LEU A 41 0.38 8.94 -2.53
CA LEU A 41 -0.51 7.86 -2.94
C LEU A 41 -0.31 6.60 -2.10
N LEU A 42 0.93 6.19 -1.83
CA LEU A 42 1.22 5.00 -1.02
C LEU A 42 0.99 5.26 0.47
N LEU A 43 1.40 6.43 0.97
CA LEU A 43 1.26 6.81 2.37
C LEU A 43 -0.21 6.91 2.80
N PHE A 44 -1.08 7.48 1.97
CA PHE A 44 -2.50 7.68 2.27
C PHE A 44 -3.42 6.64 1.62
N GLY A 45 -3.08 6.14 0.44
CA GLY A 45 -3.89 5.13 -0.26
C GLY A 45 -3.92 3.79 0.46
N PHE A 46 -2.80 3.33 1.03
CA PHE A 46 -2.75 2.09 1.80
C PHE A 46 -3.71 2.11 3.01
N PRO A 47 -3.65 3.10 3.91
CA PRO A 47 -4.59 3.16 5.03
C PRO A 47 -6.03 3.36 4.58
N LEU A 48 -6.29 4.16 3.53
CA LEU A 48 -7.65 4.36 3.02
C LEU A 48 -8.26 3.06 2.50
N LEU A 49 -7.52 2.30 1.69
CA LEU A 49 -8.00 1.04 1.12
C LEU A 49 -8.13 -0.07 2.18
N ALA A 50 -7.19 -0.14 3.14
CA ALA A 50 -7.30 -1.08 4.25
C ALA A 50 -8.53 -0.79 5.13
N LEU A 51 -8.81 0.49 5.41
CA LEU A 51 -10.02 0.90 6.13
C LEU A 51 -11.29 0.67 5.32
N ALA A 52 -11.27 0.93 4.01
CA ALA A 52 -12.40 0.65 3.13
C ALA A 52 -12.74 -0.85 3.14
N ALA A 53 -11.73 -1.72 2.99
CA ALA A 53 -11.91 -3.17 3.03
C ALA A 53 -12.46 -3.66 4.39
N TRP A 54 -11.92 -3.13 5.49
CA TRP A 54 -12.44 -3.40 6.83
C TRP A 54 -13.90 -2.96 6.96
N SER A 55 -14.22 -1.71 6.60
CA SER A 55 -15.57 -1.15 6.73
C SER A 55 -16.60 -1.91 5.88
N LEU A 56 -16.20 -2.35 4.69
CA LEU A 56 -17.06 -3.10 3.78
C LEU A 56 -17.36 -4.49 4.34
N THR A 57 -16.32 -5.20 4.79
CA THR A 57 -16.51 -6.52 5.42
C THR A 57 -17.31 -6.41 6.71
N ASP A 58 -17.00 -5.45 7.58
CA ASP A 58 -17.76 -5.21 8.81
C ASP A 58 -19.23 -4.84 8.51
N ALA A 59 -19.51 -4.00 7.52
CA ALA A 59 -20.88 -3.66 7.11
C ALA A 59 -21.66 -4.89 6.60
N VAL A 60 -21.02 -5.76 5.83
CA VAL A 60 -21.62 -7.01 5.34
C VAL A 60 -21.90 -7.97 6.51
N LEU A 61 -20.93 -8.18 7.40
CA LEU A 61 -21.08 -9.04 8.58
C LEU A 61 -22.08 -8.48 9.60
N ARG A 62 -22.28 -7.15 9.63
CA ARG A 62 -23.27 -6.53 10.50
C ARG A 62 -24.70 -6.79 10.08
N ARG A 63 -24.93 -7.00 8.78
CA ARG A 63 -26.25 -7.26 8.20
C ARG A 63 -26.74 -8.69 8.49
N ASP A 64 -25.82 -9.61 8.75
CA ASP A 64 -26.14 -10.97 9.13
C ASP A 64 -26.32 -11.09 10.66
N ARG A 65 -27.49 -11.60 11.06
CA ARG A 65 -27.87 -11.79 12.47
C ARG A 65 -27.25 -13.04 13.09
N ARG A 66 -26.73 -13.97 12.28
CA ARG A 66 -26.16 -15.24 12.75
C ARG A 66 -24.66 -15.18 13.04
N THR A 67 -24.03 -14.04 12.83
CA THR A 67 -22.58 -13.92 12.90
C THR A 67 -22.08 -13.78 14.35
N THR A 68 -21.27 -14.75 14.78
CA THR A 68 -20.64 -14.78 16.11
C THR A 68 -19.73 -13.56 16.30
N PRO A 69 -19.62 -12.98 17.51
CA PRO A 69 -18.74 -11.83 17.77
C PRO A 69 -17.27 -12.05 17.36
N ALA A 70 -16.75 -13.27 17.47
CA ALA A 70 -15.39 -13.61 17.02
C ALA A 70 -15.22 -13.46 15.49
N ILE A 71 -16.21 -13.84 14.70
CA ILE A 71 -16.16 -13.73 13.23
C ILE A 71 -16.20 -12.25 12.82
N ARG A 72 -16.98 -11.43 13.53
CA ARG A 72 -17.11 -9.99 13.31
C ARG A 72 -15.81 -9.21 13.53
N THR A 73 -14.87 -9.73 14.31
CA THR A 73 -13.55 -9.10 14.50
C THR A 73 -12.49 -9.71 13.60
N THR A 74 -12.50 -11.02 13.41
CA THR A 74 -11.43 -11.72 12.68
C THR A 74 -11.53 -11.51 11.17
N VAL A 75 -12.74 -11.52 10.60
CA VAL A 75 -12.92 -11.41 9.15
C VAL A 75 -12.51 -10.02 8.61
N PRO A 76 -12.93 -8.89 9.22
CA PRO A 76 -12.47 -7.57 8.77
C PRO A 76 -10.96 -7.37 8.94
N ALA A 77 -10.38 -7.92 10.01
CA ALA A 77 -8.93 -7.88 10.22
C ALA A 77 -8.17 -8.67 9.17
N LEU A 78 -8.64 -9.87 8.84
CA LEU A 78 -8.06 -10.70 7.78
C LEU A 78 -8.18 -9.99 6.42
N ALA A 79 -9.35 -9.44 6.11
CA ALA A 79 -9.58 -8.70 4.87
C ALA A 79 -8.64 -7.50 4.72
N ALA A 80 -8.48 -6.68 5.77
CA ALA A 80 -7.53 -5.58 5.77
C ALA A 80 -6.09 -6.05 5.58
N THR A 81 -5.72 -7.18 6.20
CA THR A 81 -4.37 -7.77 6.06
C THR A 81 -4.10 -8.26 4.65
N VAL A 82 -5.06 -8.97 4.03
CA VAL A 82 -4.96 -9.43 2.64
C VAL A 82 -4.84 -8.25 1.69
N VAL A 83 -5.65 -7.21 1.88
CA VAL A 83 -5.57 -5.99 1.06
C VAL A 83 -4.21 -5.32 1.20
N LEU A 84 -3.66 -5.21 2.41
CA LEU A 84 -2.31 -4.66 2.59
C LEU A 84 -1.22 -5.50 1.92
N ALA A 85 -1.32 -6.83 1.97
CA ALA A 85 -0.38 -7.71 1.29
C ALA A 85 -0.42 -7.52 -0.23
N LEU A 86 -1.63 -7.47 -0.81
CA LEU A 86 -1.84 -7.24 -2.25
C LEU A 86 -1.34 -5.85 -2.69
N LEU A 87 -1.65 -4.81 -1.92
CA LEU A 87 -1.20 -3.46 -2.19
C LEU A 87 0.32 -3.35 -2.12
N THR A 88 0.93 -3.97 -1.11
CA THR A 88 2.39 -4.02 -0.97
C THR A 88 3.02 -4.66 -2.20
N TRP A 89 2.52 -5.84 -2.60
CA TRP A 89 3.02 -6.54 -3.78
C TRP A 89 2.85 -5.73 -5.07
N ALA A 90 1.67 -5.14 -5.30
CA ALA A 90 1.39 -4.34 -6.48
C ALA A 90 2.26 -3.08 -6.53
N ALA A 91 2.44 -2.40 -5.39
CA ALA A 91 3.28 -1.23 -5.28
C ALA A 91 4.76 -1.55 -5.49
N THR A 92 5.26 -2.68 -4.96
CA THR A 92 6.64 -3.12 -5.23
C THR A 92 6.84 -3.41 -6.71
N ALA A 93 5.93 -4.15 -7.34
CA ALA A 93 6.03 -4.48 -8.77
C ALA A 93 5.95 -3.23 -9.66
N TRP A 94 5.09 -2.27 -9.30
CA TRP A 94 4.98 -0.99 -9.99
C TRP A 94 6.27 -0.16 -9.87
N LEU A 95 6.81 -0.04 -8.66
CA LEU A 95 8.05 0.71 -8.42
C LEU A 95 9.24 0.06 -9.12
N ASP A 96 9.33 -1.28 -9.15
CA ASP A 96 10.39 -2.00 -9.87
C ASP A 96 10.38 -1.65 -11.37
N LEU A 97 9.19 -1.61 -11.99
CA LEU A 97 9.05 -1.21 -13.39
C LEU A 97 9.40 0.26 -13.62
N ARG A 98 8.99 1.15 -12.71
CA ARG A 98 9.27 2.59 -12.80
C ARG A 98 10.74 2.91 -12.60
N VAL A 99 11.45 2.09 -11.83
CA VAL A 99 12.82 2.34 -11.42
C VAL A 99 13.84 1.57 -12.27
N ALA A 100 13.41 0.55 -13.03
CA ALA A 100 14.26 -0.21 -13.93
C ALA A 100 15.21 0.64 -14.82
N PRO A 101 14.76 1.75 -15.45
CA PRO A 101 15.64 2.59 -16.28
C PRO A 101 16.78 3.27 -15.50
N PHE A 102 16.64 3.41 -14.18
CA PHE A 102 17.62 4.03 -13.30
C PHE A 102 18.64 3.00 -12.76
N THR A 103 18.29 1.71 -12.72
CA THR A 103 19.16 0.65 -12.18
C THR A 103 19.92 -0.12 -13.24
N HIS A 104 19.38 -0.19 -14.45
CA HIS A 104 20.00 -0.84 -15.60
C HIS A 104 19.96 0.13 -16.79
N PRO A 105 21.05 0.89 -17.03
CA PRO A 105 21.18 1.63 -18.28
C PRO A 105 21.35 0.63 -19.42
N ASP A 106 20.47 0.67 -20.40
CA ASP A 106 20.73 0.04 -21.71
C ASP A 106 21.76 0.87 -22.49
#